data_AF-I1DZF1-F1
#
_entry.id   AF-I1DZF1-F1
#
_cell.length_a   1.000
_cell.length_b   1.000
_cell.length_c   1.000
_cell.angle_alpha   90.00
_cell.angle_beta   90.00
_cell.angle_gamma   90.00
#
_symmetry.space_group_name_H-M   'P 1'
#
loop_
_entity.id
_entity.type
_entity.pdbx_description
1 polymer ?
#
loop_
_entity_poly.entity_id
_entity_poly.type
_entity_poly.pdbx_seq_one_letter_code
_entity_poly.pdbx_strand_id
1 'polypeptide(L)'
;MAEVCDYGFMIWDTKSSGTLKNIIELLKRKKSSLVYINKNKEFSTVKSIDDFEGILKNMSEAAFKKAEENLKLSSQIIKLKNVQSDLF
;
A
#
# COMPACT_ATOMS: atom_id res chain seq x y z
N MET A 1 15.66 5.43 0.00
CA MET A 1 15.39 3.97 -0.07
C MET A 1 14.46 3.61 -1.23
N ALA A 2 13.28 4.23 -1.37
CA ALA A 2 12.38 4.00 -2.51
C ALA A 2 12.92 4.48 -3.88
N GLU A 3 13.85 5.45 -3.91
CA GLU A 3 14.48 5.92 -5.15
C GLU A 3 15.24 4.84 -5.92
N VAL A 4 15.98 3.99 -5.21
CA VAL A 4 16.88 2.98 -5.82
C VAL A 4 16.28 1.57 -5.81
N CYS A 5 15.12 1.39 -5.18
CA CYS A 5 14.54 0.07 -4.96
C CYS A 5 13.59 -0.29 -6.10
N ASP A 6 13.90 -1.30 -6.91
CA ASP A 6 13.00 -1.74 -8.00
C ASP A 6 11.90 -2.70 -7.50
N TYR A 7 12.15 -3.33 -6.35
CA TYR A 7 11.23 -4.23 -5.68
C TYR A 7 11.35 -4.14 -4.15
N GLY A 8 10.33 -3.63 -3.47
CA GLY A 8 10.36 -3.47 -2.01
C GLY A 8 9.91 -4.72 -1.27
N PHE A 9 10.61 -5.13 -0.20
CA PHE A 9 10.09 -6.12 0.74
C PHE A 9 9.60 -5.43 2.01
N MET A 10 8.39 -5.76 2.44
CA MET A 10 7.77 -5.17 3.62
C MET A 10 7.18 -6.24 4.53
N ILE A 11 7.35 -6.06 5.83
CA ILE A 11 6.62 -6.80 6.85
C ILE A 11 5.53 -5.86 7.37
N TRP A 12 4.30 -6.34 7.35
CA TRP A 12 3.14 -5.54 7.74
C TRP A 12 2.27 -6.26 8.76
N ASP A 13 1.96 -5.56 9.83
CA ASP A 13 1.19 -6.02 10.97
C ASP A 13 -0.32 -5.67 10.86
N THR A 14 -0.77 -5.26 9.67
CA THR A 14 -2.14 -4.77 9.40
C THR A 14 -2.50 -3.44 10.09
N LYS A 15 -1.50 -2.74 10.67
CA LYS A 15 -1.72 -1.49 11.43
C LYS A 15 -0.76 -0.36 11.06
N SER A 16 0.47 -0.69 10.71
CA SER A 16 1.53 0.28 10.42
C SER A 16 1.20 1.12 9.19
N SER A 17 0.81 2.37 9.45
CA SER A 17 0.63 3.40 8.42
C SER A 17 1.95 3.71 7.69
N GLY A 18 3.10 3.60 8.39
CA GLY A 18 4.42 3.80 7.77
C GLY A 18 4.69 2.80 6.65
N THR A 19 4.30 1.53 6.84
CA THR A 19 4.44 0.50 5.81
C THR A 19 3.55 0.79 4.59
N LEU A 20 2.30 1.21 4.82
CA LEU A 20 1.40 1.62 3.74
C LEU A 20 1.94 2.81 2.94
N LYS A 21 2.53 3.80 3.62
CA LYS A 21 3.18 4.94 2.98
C LYS A 21 4.31 4.50 2.06
N ASN A 22 5.13 3.53 2.48
CA ASN A 22 6.21 2.99 1.65
C ASN A 22 5.67 2.27 0.40
N ILE A 23 4.58 1.51 0.53
CA ILE A 23 3.91 0.86 -0.61
C ILE A 23 3.37 1.90 -1.58
N ILE A 24 2.67 2.92 -1.09
CA ILE A 24 2.13 4.03 -1.90
C ILE A 24 3.25 4.73 -2.68
N GLU A 25 4.40 4.97 -2.04
CA GLU A 25 5.55 5.62 -2.69
C GLU A 25 6.13 4.76 -3.82
N LEU A 26 6.18 3.43 -3.67
CA LEU A 26 6.60 2.53 -4.75
C LEU A 26 5.57 2.49 -5.88
N LEU A 27 4.28 2.40 -5.57
CA LEU A 27 3.20 2.43 -6.57
C LEU A 27 3.22 3.71 -7.40
N LYS A 28 3.44 4.88 -6.78
CA LYS A 28 3.62 6.17 -7.50
C LYS A 28 4.78 6.14 -8.50
N ARG A 29 5.82 5.36 -8.19
CA ARG A 29 7.02 5.17 -9.02
C ARG A 29 6.89 3.97 -9.96
N LYS A 30 5.71 3.35 -10.05
CA LYS A 30 5.44 2.13 -10.85
C LYS A 30 6.34 0.95 -10.45
N LYS A 31 6.73 0.90 -9.17
CA LYS A 31 7.56 -0.14 -8.57
C LYS A 31 6.71 -1.06 -7.72
N SER A 32 7.07 -2.33 -7.69
CA SER A 32 6.31 -3.37 -7.00
C SER A 32 6.87 -3.62 -5.60
N SER A 33 6.07 -4.26 -4.75
CA SER A 33 6.53 -4.72 -3.44
C SER A 33 5.95 -6.08 -3.04
N LEU A 34 6.74 -6.89 -2.34
CA LEU A 34 6.28 -8.08 -1.63
C LEU A 34 5.96 -7.72 -0.18
N VAL A 35 4.72 -7.90 0.22
CA VAL A 35 4.23 -7.61 1.56
C VAL A 35 3.98 -8.93 2.29
N TYR A 36 4.69 -9.17 3.38
CA TYR A 36 4.39 -10.23 4.31
C TYR A 36 3.37 -9.74 5.35
N ILE A 37 2.17 -10.30 5.33
CA ILE A 37 1.07 -9.96 6.24
C ILE A 37 1.20 -10.86 7.48
N ASN A 38 1.74 -10.30 8.56
CA ASN A 38 2.05 -11.07 9.76
C ASN A 38 0.81 -11.74 10.40
N LYS A 39 -0.35 -11.09 10.28
CA LYS A 39 -1.63 -11.60 10.82
C LYS A 39 -2.05 -12.92 10.16
N ASN A 40 -1.87 -13.04 8.85
CA ASN A 40 -2.29 -14.21 8.08
C ASN A 40 -1.13 -15.17 7.80
N LYS A 41 0.11 -14.73 8.04
CA LYS A 41 1.36 -15.41 7.65
C LYS A 41 1.46 -15.67 6.15
N GLU A 42 0.99 -14.70 5.37
CA GLU A 42 0.91 -14.80 3.91
C GLU A 42 1.72 -13.71 3.22
N PHE A 43 2.17 -14.00 2.02
CA PHE A 43 2.80 -13.02 1.15
C PHE A 43 1.79 -12.51 0.12
N SER A 44 1.77 -11.21 -0.10
CA SER A 44 0.99 -10.56 -1.15
C SER A 44 1.89 -9.65 -1.95
N THR A 45 1.90 -9.83 -3.26
CA THR A 45 2.62 -8.90 -4.13
C THR A 45 1.71 -7.74 -4.47
N VAL A 46 2.18 -6.52 -4.28
CA VAL A 46 1.47 -5.28 -4.59
C VAL A 46 2.17 -4.62 -5.78
N LYS A 47 1.50 -4.62 -6.93
CA LYS A 47 1.97 -3.97 -8.17
C LYS A 47 0.96 -2.96 -8.69
N SER A 48 -0.31 -3.10 -8.33
CA SER A 48 -1.41 -2.22 -8.72
C SER A 48 -2.13 -1.62 -7.51
N ILE A 49 -3.04 -0.69 -7.80
CA ILE A 49 -3.95 -0.17 -6.79
C ILE A 49 -4.94 -1.23 -6.29
N ASP A 50 -5.38 -2.15 -7.15
CA ASP A 50 -6.27 -3.25 -6.78
C ASP A 50 -5.61 -4.21 -5.79
N ASP A 51 -4.32 -4.52 -6.00
CA ASP A 51 -3.54 -5.32 -5.06
C ASP A 51 -3.41 -4.60 -3.70
N PHE A 52 -3.21 -3.29 -3.74
CA PHE A 52 -3.11 -2.47 -2.53
C PHE A 52 -4.43 -2.43 -1.75
N GLU A 53 -5.56 -2.22 -2.43
CA GLU A 53 -6.88 -2.32 -1.81
C GLU A 53 -7.16 -3.73 -1.27
N GLY A 54 -6.65 -4.77 -1.95
CA GLY A 54 -6.69 -6.16 -1.50
C GLY A 54 -6.03 -6.35 -0.13
N ILE A 55 -4.81 -5.81 0.07
CA ILE A 55 -4.13 -5.94 1.37
C ILE A 55 -4.82 -5.12 2.47
N LEU A 56 -5.42 -3.97 2.14
CA LEU A 56 -6.11 -3.10 3.11
C LEU A 56 -7.31 -3.80 3.78
N LYS A 57 -7.93 -4.79 3.12
CA LYS A 57 -9.00 -5.62 3.71
C LYS A 57 -8.56 -6.37 4.98
N ASN A 58 -7.26 -6.53 5.21
CA ASN A 58 -6.73 -7.17 6.41
C ASN A 58 -6.69 -6.24 7.63
N MET A 59 -6.84 -4.91 7.44
CA MET A 59 -6.90 -3.94 8.53
C MET A 59 -8.23 -4.04 9.28
N SER A 60 -8.21 -3.71 10.57
CA SER A 60 -9.43 -3.38 11.30
C SER A 60 -9.87 -1.96 10.99
N GLU A 61 -11.15 -1.67 11.21
CA GLU A 61 -11.73 -0.33 11.03
C GLU A 61 -10.99 0.75 11.85
N ALA A 62 -10.62 0.44 13.10
CA ALA A 62 -9.85 1.35 13.94
C ALA A 62 -8.45 1.65 13.36
N ALA A 63 -7.78 0.65 12.79
CA ALA A 63 -6.48 0.83 12.15
C ALA A 63 -6.61 1.60 10.83
N PHE A 64 -7.67 1.35 10.07
CA PHE A 64 -7.99 2.09 8.84
C PHE A 64 -8.23 3.58 9.16
N LYS A 65 -9.06 3.89 10.16
CA LYS A 65 -9.32 5.26 10.60
C LYS A 65 -8.04 5.99 11.02
N LYS A 66 -7.16 5.33 11.77
CA LYS A 66 -5.85 5.88 12.13
C LYS A 66 -4.97 6.12 10.91
N ALA A 67 -4.99 5.23 9.91
CA ALA A 67 -4.27 5.44 8.66
C ALA A 67 -4.87 6.59 7.84
N GLU A 68 -6.20 6.76 7.85
CA GLU A 68 -6.87 7.89 7.21
C GLU A 68 -6.45 9.22 7.83
N GLU A 69 -6.43 9.33 9.16
CA GLU A 69 -6.00 10.54 9.87
C GLU A 69 -4.54 10.91 9.58
N ASN A 70 -3.63 9.93 9.53
CA ASN A 70 -2.20 10.17 9.37
C ASN A 70 -1.73 10.32 7.91
N LEU A 71 -2.42 9.70 6.96
CA LEU A 71 -1.97 9.59 5.56
C LEU A 71 -2.97 10.13 4.55
N LYS A 72 -4.22 10.40 4.97
CA LYS A 72 -5.36 10.63 4.07
C LYS A 72 -5.47 9.47 3.06
N LEU A 73 -5.52 8.25 3.58
CA LEU A 73 -5.36 7.00 2.82
C LEU A 73 -6.32 6.94 1.63
N SER A 74 -7.58 7.28 1.83
CA SER A 74 -8.63 7.32 0.80
C SER A 74 -8.28 8.31 -0.31
N SER A 75 -7.74 9.48 0.04
CA SER A 75 -7.28 10.47 -0.94
C SER A 75 -6.06 9.97 -1.73
N GLN A 76 -5.15 9.21 -1.12
CA GLN A 76 -4.02 8.61 -1.83
C GLN A 76 -4.48 7.54 -2.82
N ILE A 77 -5.45 6.70 -2.43
CA ILE A 77 -6.04 5.67 -3.30
C ILE A 77 -6.67 6.32 -4.54
N ILE A 78 -7.49 7.36 -4.36
CA ILE A 78 -8.12 8.08 -5.47
C ILE A 78 -7.06 8.67 -6.42
N LYS A 79 -6.02 9.30 -5.87
CA LYS A 79 -4.92 9.86 -6.68
C LYS A 79 -4.20 8.77 -7.49
N LEU A 80 -3.95 7.61 -6.88
CA LEU A 80 -3.32 6.48 -7.55
C LEU A 80 -4.22 5.92 -8.67
N LYS A 81 -5.54 5.82 -8.45
CA LYS A 81 -6.50 5.39 -9.48
C LYS A 81 -6.52 6.34 -10.68
N ASN A 82 -6.60 7.65 -10.44
CA ASN A 82 -6.65 8.63 -11.52
C ASN A 82 -5.38 8.62 -12.38
N VAL A 83 -4.20 8.52 -11.76
CA VAL A 83 -2.93 8.39 -12.48
C VAL A 83 -2.86 7.12 -13.33
N GLN A 84 -3.54 6.04 -12.93
CA GLN A 84 -3.63 4.81 -13.71
C GLN A 84 -4.64 4.94 -14.87
N SER A 85 -5.71 5.70 -14.69
CA SER A 85 -6.73 5.97 -15.72
C SER A 85 -6.25 6.94 -16.80
N ASP A 86 -5.44 7.95 -16.45
CA ASP A 86 -4.88 8.92 -17.41
C ASP A 86 -3.86 8.29 -18.40
N LEU A 87 -3.58 6.99 -18.27
CA LEU A 87 -2.64 6.24 -19.10
C LEU A 87 -3.31 5.41 -20.21
N PHE A 88 -4.64 5.47 -20.35
CA PHE A 88 -5.42 4.76 -21.38
C PHE A 88 -6.15 5.71 -22.31
#